data_AF-A0A3E2JCJ6-F1
#
_entry.id   AF-A0A3E2JCJ6-F1
#
_cell.length_a   1.000
_cell.length_b   1.000
_cell.length_c   1.000
_cell.angle_alpha   90.00
_cell.angle_beta   90.00
_cell.angle_gamma   90.00
#
_symmetry.space_group_name_H-M   'P 1'
#
loop_
_entity.id
_entity.type
_entity.pdbx_description
1 polymer ?
#
loop_
_entity_poly.entity_id
_entity_poly.type
_entity_poly.pdbx_seq_one_letter_code
_entity_poly.pdbx_strand_id
1 'polypeptide(L)' 'MSRSNSGGGRNRLLVQGAEMALEQLKYEIASEFGVQLGAEQTSRANGSVGGEITKRLVATAQSQLAGQVGAPTTPSRG' A
#
# COMPACT_ATOMS: atom_id res chain seq x y z
N MET A 1 -24.78 8.03 -29.47
CA MET A 1 -23.36 8.15 -29.06
C MET A 1 -23.08 7.19 -27.91
N SER A 2 -22.09 6.30 -28.03
CA SER A 2 -21.60 5.42 -26.95
C SER A 2 -20.24 5.92 -26.46
N ARG A 3 -20.16 6.29 -25.18
CA ARG A 3 -18.98 6.73 -24.39
C ARG A 3 -19.39 6.49 -22.92
N SER A 4 -18.66 5.87 -22.00
CA SER A 4 -17.28 5.40 -21.97
C SER A 4 -17.17 4.33 -20.89
N ASN A 5 -16.19 3.46 -21.11
CA ASN A 5 -15.54 2.55 -20.18
C ASN A 5 -15.31 3.15 -18.76
N SER A 6 -16.05 2.68 -17.76
CA SER A 6 -15.75 2.90 -16.35
C SER A 6 -15.18 1.60 -15.76
N GLY A 7 -13.87 1.40 -15.95
CA GLY A 7 -13.09 0.37 -15.27
C GLY A 7 -13.04 0.66 -13.78
N GLY A 8 -14.06 0.22 -13.04
CA GLY A 8 -14.12 0.26 -11.59
C GLY A 8 -13.16 -0.75 -10.98
N GLY A 9 -11.87 -0.43 -10.96
CA GLY A 9 -10.84 -1.16 -10.23
C GLY A 9 -11.09 -1.07 -8.74
N ARG A 10 -11.97 -1.93 -8.21
CA ARG A 10 -12.13 -2.15 -6.78
C ARG A 10 -10.92 -2.95 -6.30
N ASN A 11 -9.86 -2.25 -5.93
CA ASN A 11 -8.75 -2.85 -5.19
C ASN A 11 -9.24 -3.11 -3.76
N ARG A 12 -10.02 -4.20 -3.59
CA ARG A 12 -10.51 -4.66 -2.29
C ARG A 12 -9.29 -4.86 -1.41
N LEU A 13 -9.32 -4.34 -0.19
CA LEU A 13 -8.32 -4.66 0.83
C LEU A 13 -8.31 -6.19 0.99
N LEU A 14 -7.29 -6.85 0.42
CA LEU A 14 -7.21 -8.31 0.28
C LEU A 14 -6.89 -9.01 1.61
N VAL A 15 -6.67 -8.25 2.68
CA VAL A 15 -6.19 -8.74 3.97
C VAL A 15 -7.17 -8.30 5.05
N GLN A 16 -7.85 -9.27 5.68
CA GLN A 16 -8.73 -8.99 6.83
C GLN A 16 -7.93 -8.30 7.95
N GLY A 17 -8.47 -7.21 8.50
CA GLY A 17 -7.86 -6.47 9.61
C GLY A 17 -6.81 -5.43 9.22
N ALA A 18 -6.33 -5.42 7.96
CA ALA A 18 -5.34 -4.43 7.52
C ALA A 18 -5.90 -3.00 7.39
N GLU A 19 -7.23 -2.85 7.30
CA GLU A 19 -7.90 -1.57 7.09
C GLU A 19 -7.55 -0.53 8.15
N MET A 20 -7.57 -0.90 9.44
CA MET A 20 -7.24 0.03 10.53
C MET A 20 -5.78 0.48 10.48
N ALA A 21 -4.85 -0.45 10.18
CA ALA A 21 -3.43 -0.13 10.07
C ALA A 21 -3.17 0.78 8.85
N LEU A 22 -3.84 0.52 7.75
CA LEU A 22 -3.74 1.32 6.53
C LEU A 22 -4.38 2.70 6.68
N GLU A 23 -5.47 2.82 7.43
CA GLU A 23 -6.07 4.13 7.77
C GLU A 23 -5.12 4.99 8.59
N GLN A 24 -4.49 4.43 9.63
CA GLN A 24 -3.49 5.16 10.42
C GLN A 24 -2.33 5.60 9.55
N LEU A 25 -1.75 4.67 8.77
CA LEU A 25 -0.65 4.97 7.86
C LEU A 25 -1.03 6.04 6.82
N LYS A 26 -2.27 6.00 6.31
CA LYS A 26 -2.79 6.99 5.36
C LYS A 26 -2.76 8.40 5.96
N TYR A 27 -3.23 8.57 7.19
CA TYR A 27 -3.24 9.90 7.85
C TYR A 27 -1.85 10.35 8.29
N GLU A 28 -0.97 9.44 8.70
CA GLU A 28 0.44 9.73 8.97
C GLU A 28 1.11 10.30 7.72
N ILE A 29 1.03 9.59 6.59
CA ILE A 29 1.63 10.03 5.32
C ILE A 29 0.99 11.33 4.82
N ALA A 30 -0.33 11.46 4.91
CA ALA A 30 -1.02 12.68 4.54
C ALA A 30 -0.48 13.89 5.33
N SER A 31 -0.24 13.70 6.63
CA SER A 31 0.34 14.72 7.49
C SER A 31 1.80 15.01 7.13
N GLU A 32 2.62 13.99 6.89
CA GLU A 32 4.02 14.13 6.45
C GLU A 32 4.13 14.92 5.13
N PHE A 33 3.20 14.69 4.20
CA PHE A 33 3.22 15.31 2.87
C PHE A 33 2.50 16.66 2.86
N GLY A 34 1.91 17.10 3.98
CA GLY A 34 1.11 18.32 4.07
C GLY A 34 -0.15 18.27 3.19
N VAL A 35 -0.66 17.07 2.89
CA VAL A 35 -1.85 16.86 2.06
C VAL A 35 -3.05 16.69 2.97
N GLN A 36 -4.04 17.54 2.81
CA GLN A 36 -5.36 17.28 3.36
C GLN A 36 -6.09 16.31 2.41
N LEU A 37 -6.66 15.23 2.94
CA LEU A 37 -7.40 14.28 2.12
C LEU A 37 -8.85 14.72 1.98
N GLY A 38 -9.41 14.67 0.77
CA GLY A 38 -10.80 15.04 0.54
C GLY A 38 -11.17 15.14 -0.93
N ALA A 39 -12.47 15.20 -1.19
CA ALA A 39 -13.02 15.34 -2.55
C ALA A 39 -12.59 16.66 -3.23
N GLU A 40 -12.40 17.71 -2.43
CA GLU A 40 -11.97 19.05 -2.89
C GLU A 40 -10.48 19.11 -3.24
N GLN A 41 -9.72 18.06 -2.95
CA GLN A 41 -8.28 18.02 -3.18
C GLN A 41 -7.96 17.36 -4.51
N THR A 42 -6.86 17.82 -5.12
CA THR A 42 -6.49 17.33 -6.45
C THR A 42 -6.31 15.81 -6.42
N SER A 43 -6.71 15.13 -7.50
CA SER A 43 -6.52 13.68 -7.61
C SER A 43 -5.04 13.29 -7.49
N ARG A 44 -4.12 14.20 -7.86
CA ARG A 44 -2.68 14.00 -7.70
C ARG A 44 -2.27 14.03 -6.22
N ALA A 45 -2.76 14.98 -5.43
CA ALA A 45 -2.44 15.07 -4.00
C ALA A 45 -3.00 13.87 -3.22
N ASN A 46 -4.27 13.51 -3.45
CA ASN A 46 -4.85 12.30 -2.89
C ASN A 46 -4.10 11.03 -3.36
N GLY A 47 -3.72 11.00 -4.63
CA GLY A 47 -2.96 9.92 -5.24
C GLY A 47 -1.55 9.74 -4.68
N SER A 48 -0.86 10.83 -4.30
CA SER A 48 0.49 10.74 -3.73
C SER A 48 0.50 10.01 -2.38
N VAL A 49 -0.54 10.18 -1.56
CA VAL A 49 -0.66 9.46 -0.29
C VAL A 49 -0.86 7.95 -0.53
N GLY A 50 -1.75 7.58 -1.45
CA GLY A 50 -1.97 6.18 -1.82
C GLY A 50 -0.74 5.49 -2.44
N GLY A 51 0.03 6.24 -3.24
CA GLY A 51 1.29 5.77 -3.82
C GLY A 51 2.35 5.47 -2.76
N GLU A 52 2.48 6.33 -1.74
CA GLU A 52 3.45 6.14 -0.67
C GLU A 52 3.07 4.97 0.25
N ILE A 53 1.78 4.78 0.55
CA ILE A 53 1.29 3.58 1.25
C ILE A 53 1.75 2.31 0.51
N THR A 54 1.52 2.26 -0.80
CA THR A 54 1.91 1.11 -1.63
C THR A 54 3.43 0.90 -1.60
N LYS A 55 4.21 1.98 -1.67
CA LYS A 55 5.68 1.91 -1.62
C LYS A 55 6.19 1.34 -0.31
N ARG A 56 5.67 1.79 0.84
CA ARG A 56 6.05 1.28 2.17
C ARG A 56 5.66 -0.19 2.35
N LEU A 57 4.47 -0.57 1.88
CA LEU A 57 4.02 -1.96 1.90
C LEU A 57 4.92 -2.87 1.08
N VAL A 58 5.26 -2.46 -0.15
CA VAL A 58 6.17 -3.21 -1.03
C VAL A 58 7.56 -3.32 -0.42
N ALA A 59 8.11 -2.23 0.12
CA ALA A 59 9.42 -2.26 0.78
C ALA A 59 9.45 -3.21 2.00
N THR A 60 8.37 -3.21 2.78
CA THR A 60 8.20 -4.11 3.93
C THR A 60 8.12 -5.56 3.48
N ALA A 61 7.32 -5.85 2.45
CA ALA A 61 7.20 -7.19 1.87
C ALA A 61 8.53 -7.68 1.27
N GLN A 62 9.25 -6.82 0.54
CA GLN A 62 10.57 -7.12 0.00
C GLN A 62 11.57 -7.46 1.10
N SER A 63 11.56 -6.73 2.22
CA SER A 63 12.43 -7.00 3.37
C SER A 63 12.11 -8.34 4.03
N GLN A 64 10.83 -8.67 4.18
CA GLN A 64 10.39 -9.97 4.72
C GLN A 64 10.78 -11.13 3.79
N LEU A 65 10.59 -10.97 2.48
CA LEU A 65 11.02 -11.95 1.48
C LEU A 65 12.54 -12.14 1.49
N ALA A 66 13.31 -11.05 1.56
CA ALA A 66 14.76 -11.12 1.65
C ALA A 66 15.22 -11.87 2.92
N GLY A 67 14.55 -11.66 4.05
CA GLY A 67 14.81 -12.40 5.29
C GLY A 67 14.47 -13.89 5.22
N GLN A 68 13.45 -14.28 4.44
CA GLN A 68 13.07 -15.69 4.24
C GLN A 68 14.00 -16.43 3.27
N VAL A 69 14.49 -15.75 2.22
CA VAL A 69 15.40 -16.34 1.22
C VAL A 69 16.84 -16.45 1.75
N GLY A 70 17.18 -15.74 2.83
CA GLY A 70 18.51 -15.74 3.46
C GLY A 70 18.73 -16.74 4.59
N ALA A 71 17.72 -17.52 5.02
CA ALA A 71 17.95 -18.56 6.02
C ALA A 71 18.69 -19.73 5.36
N PRO A 72 19.93 -20.06 5.76
CA PRO A 72 20.57 -21.29 5.31
C PRO A 72 19.68 -22.43 5.81
N THR A 73 19.09 -23.17 4.88
CA THR A 73 18.58 -24.50 5.14
C THR A 73 19.78 -25.36 5.52
N THR A 74 20.24 -25.28 6.78
CA THR A 74 21.24 -26.19 7.30
C THR A 74 20.63 -27.58 7.13
N PRO A 75 21.16 -28.44 6.24
CA PRO A 75 20.69 -29.80 6.18
C PRO A 75 21.14 -30.43 7.49
N SER A 76 20.18 -30.70 8.37
CA SER A 76 20.39 -31.52 9.55
C SER A 76 20.89 -32.88 9.06
N ARG A 77 22.22 -33.07 9.10
CA ARG A 77 22.89 -34.34 8.82
C ARG A 77 23.25 -34.97 10.16
N GLY A 78 22.77 -36.19 10.37
CA GLY A 78 23.24 -37.13 11.39
C GLY A 78 22.37 -37.15 12.63
#